data_AF-A0AAD3CIV3-F1
#
_entry.id   AF-A0AAD3CIV3-F1
#
_cell.length_a   1.000
_cell.length_b   1.000
_cell.length_c   1.000
_cell.angle_alpha   90.00
_cell.angle_beta   90.00
_cell.angle_gamma   90.00
#
_symmetry.space_group_name_H-M   'P 1'
#
loop_
_entity.id
_entity.type
_entity.pdbx_description
1 polymer ?
#
loop_
_entity_poly.entity_id
_entity_poly.type
_entity_poly.pdbx_seq_one_letter_code
_entity_poly.pdbx_strand_id
1 'polypeptide(L)'
;MILSKCAQNLKFFQVKRCITSVSHGYGMGFTSVQSSTVKNPSNQRYSRFASTSSGSRPFQILGLQQVAIGSTDAKSLQKLWMDVFGLEKIGDFTSEKENVSEDIVKLGHDENGSVSVEIDLMCPLDEEKSPKVHKPPLNHIGLWVDDLETAVEWMEQNGVRFTPGGIRKGAAGYDITFIHPKGNETSPIGGCGVLIELVQAPDEVIAKLKK
;
A
#
# COMPACT_ATOMS: atom_id res chain seq x y z
N MET A 1 36.88 -3.13 53.91
CA MET A 1 37.76 -2.56 52.85
C MET A 1 37.03 -2.66 51.53
N ILE A 2 36.79 -1.52 50.86
CA ILE A 2 36.38 -1.32 49.45
C ILE A 2 34.94 -1.80 49.11
N LEU A 3 33.86 -1.00 49.20
CA LEU A 3 33.42 0.20 48.44
C LEU A 3 33.23 0.03 46.91
N SER A 4 31.96 0.25 46.51
CA SER A 4 31.51 1.14 45.42
C SER A 4 31.21 0.58 44.02
N LYS A 5 29.90 0.59 43.71
CA LYS A 5 29.20 1.11 42.52
C LYS A 5 29.88 1.00 41.14
N CYS A 6 29.16 0.40 40.18
CA CYS A 6 29.08 0.97 38.83
C CYS A 6 27.69 0.72 38.21
N ALA A 7 26.86 1.75 38.25
CA ALA A 7 25.68 1.92 37.40
C ALA A 7 25.98 3.16 36.54
N GLN A 8 26.06 3.00 35.22
CA GLN A 8 26.15 4.11 34.25
C GLN A 8 25.47 3.66 32.96
N ASN A 9 24.31 4.26 32.67
CA ASN A 9 24.11 5.30 31.64
C ASN A 9 23.97 4.75 30.20
N LEU A 10 22.78 4.28 29.85
CA LEU A 10 22.32 4.30 28.45
C LEU A 10 21.50 5.58 28.24
N LYS A 11 22.16 6.62 27.72
CA LYS A 11 21.50 7.87 27.33
C LYS A 11 20.75 7.64 26.01
N PHE A 12 19.46 7.98 26.03
CA PHE A 12 18.62 8.20 24.86
C PHE A 12 19.33 9.07 23.81
N PHE A 13 19.51 8.53 22.59
CA PHE A 13 19.82 9.33 21.42
C PHE A 13 18.54 9.95 20.89
N GLN A 14 18.25 11.19 21.29
CA GLN A 14 17.35 12.05 20.53
C GLN A 14 18.10 12.63 19.33
N VAL A 15 17.70 12.25 18.12
CA VAL A 15 18.16 12.89 16.89
C VAL A 15 17.52 14.28 16.80
N LYS A 16 18.21 15.31 17.29
CA LYS A 16 17.91 16.70 16.96
C LYS A 16 18.43 16.99 15.56
N ARG A 17 17.53 17.24 14.60
CA ARG A 17 17.87 17.87 13.31
C ARG A 17 18.45 19.26 13.58
N CYS A 18 19.74 19.43 13.38
CA CYS A 18 20.39 20.74 13.31
C CYS A 18 20.63 21.07 11.84
N ILE A 19 19.85 22.00 11.29
CA ILE A 19 20.11 22.61 9.99
C ILE A 19 21.15 23.69 10.25
N THR A 20 22.41 23.41 9.94
CA THR A 20 23.45 24.43 9.83
C THR A 20 23.77 24.64 8.36
N SER A 21 23.31 25.79 7.84
CA SER A 21 23.74 26.36 6.57
C SER A 21 25.24 26.62 6.63
N VAL A 22 26.01 25.93 5.78
CA VAL A 22 27.42 26.23 5.57
C VAL A 22 27.52 27.05 4.27
N SER A 23 27.80 28.34 4.43
CA SER A 23 28.23 29.24 3.38
C SER A 23 29.72 29.02 3.11
N HIS A 24 30.06 28.49 1.93
CA HIS A 24 31.41 28.58 1.38
C HIS A 24 31.39 29.52 0.17
N GLY A 25 32.04 30.67 0.35
CA GLY A 25 32.33 31.59 -0.73
C GLY A 25 33.50 31.09 -1.55
N TYR A 26 33.30 30.98 -2.86
CA TYR A 26 34.35 31.09 -3.87
C TYR A 26 33.84 32.08 -4.92
N GLY A 27 34.47 33.25 -4.98
CA GLY A 27 34.29 34.18 -6.07
C GLY A 27 35.11 33.73 -7.27
N MET A 28 34.57 33.93 -8.48
CA MET A 28 35.22 34.42 -9.71
C MET A 28 34.28 34.19 -10.90
N GLY A 29 33.98 35.25 -11.65
CA GLY A 29 33.41 35.18 -13.01
C GLY A 29 31.93 35.57 -13.14
N PHE A 30 31.63 36.87 -13.20
CA PHE A 30 30.37 37.37 -13.74
C PHE A 30 30.40 37.26 -15.27
N THR A 31 29.60 36.36 -15.83
CA THR A 31 29.10 36.46 -17.21
C THR A 31 27.58 36.52 -17.17
N SER A 32 27.02 37.60 -17.71
CA SER A 32 25.59 37.84 -17.82
C SER A 32 24.97 36.82 -18.76
N VAL A 33 24.15 35.91 -18.23
CA VAL A 33 23.22 35.10 -19.03
C VAL A 33 21.81 35.63 -18.74
N GLN A 34 21.16 36.07 -19.81
CA GLN A 34 19.82 36.65 -19.80
C GLN A 34 18.80 35.64 -19.26
N SER A 35 17.97 36.11 -18.32
CA SER A 35 16.81 35.42 -17.80
C SER A 35 15.77 35.20 -18.89
N SER A 36 15.72 34.00 -19.47
CA SER A 36 14.59 33.54 -20.27
C SER A 36 13.55 32.90 -19.34
N THR A 37 12.47 33.65 -19.10
CA THR A 37 11.27 33.18 -18.40
C THR A 37 10.66 32.00 -19.17
N VAL A 38 10.89 30.76 -18.72
CA VAL A 38 10.12 29.60 -19.18
C VAL A 38 8.74 29.68 -18.54
N LYS A 39 7.77 30.23 -19.27
CA LYS A 39 6.35 30.12 -18.91
C LYS A 39 5.95 28.67 -19.07
N ASN A 40 5.74 27.97 -17.97
CA ASN A 40 5.23 26.60 -17.96
C ASN A 40 3.70 26.63 -18.17
N PRO A 41 3.15 26.24 -19.34
CA PRO A 41 1.72 26.32 -19.60
C PRO A 41 1.09 24.95 -19.37
N SER A 42 0.94 24.56 -18.10
CA SER A 42 0.19 23.35 -17.72
C SER A 42 -0.48 23.52 -16.37
N ASN A 43 -1.12 24.69 -16.18
CA ASN A 43 -1.99 24.95 -15.03
C ASN A 43 -3.46 24.95 -15.48
N GLN A 44 -3.88 23.89 -16.18
CA GLN A 44 -5.28 23.72 -16.57
C GLN A 44 -5.88 22.45 -15.96
N ARG A 45 -6.82 22.72 -15.04
CA ARG A 45 -7.98 21.90 -14.68
C ARG A 45 -7.71 20.68 -13.80
N TYR A 46 -7.35 20.94 -12.55
CA TYR A 46 -8.00 20.18 -11.48
C TYR A 46 -9.47 20.59 -11.47
N SER A 47 -10.29 19.78 -12.13
CA SER A 47 -11.75 19.75 -11.96
C SER A 47 -12.06 19.86 -10.47
N ARG A 48 -12.75 20.93 -10.07
CA ARG A 48 -13.35 21.01 -8.73
C ARG A 48 -14.42 19.95 -8.71
N PHE A 49 -14.13 18.79 -8.11
CA PHE A 49 -15.19 17.90 -7.67
C PHE A 49 -16.02 18.72 -6.67
N ALA A 50 -17.22 19.11 -7.08
CA ALA A 50 -18.19 19.70 -6.18
C ALA A 50 -18.41 18.68 -5.07
N SER A 51 -18.24 19.10 -3.82
CA SER A 51 -18.56 18.27 -2.66
C SER A 51 -20.06 18.02 -2.68
N THR A 52 -20.48 16.91 -3.30
CA THR A 52 -21.80 16.36 -3.08
C THR A 52 -21.86 15.99 -1.60
N SER A 53 -22.84 16.53 -0.88
CA SER A 53 -23.18 16.05 0.45
C SER A 53 -23.76 14.65 0.30
N SER A 54 -22.90 13.64 0.14
CA SER A 54 -23.30 12.26 0.18
C SER A 54 -23.74 11.94 1.62
N GLY A 55 -24.84 11.19 1.74
CA GLY A 55 -25.27 10.66 3.04
C GLY A 55 -24.13 9.96 3.77
N SER A 56 -24.23 9.86 5.10
CA SER A 56 -23.21 9.23 5.93
C SER A 56 -22.74 7.90 5.31
N ARG A 57 -21.44 7.77 5.09
CA ARG A 57 -20.81 6.56 4.56
C ARG A 57 -21.19 5.34 5.42
N PRO A 58 -21.89 4.33 4.89
CA PRO A 58 -22.48 3.25 5.68
C PRO A 58 -21.52 2.10 6.02
N PHE A 59 -20.21 2.28 5.80
CA PHE A 59 -19.16 1.30 6.02
C PHE A 59 -17.88 1.98 6.57
N GLN A 60 -16.98 1.20 7.14
CA GLN A 60 -15.65 1.61 7.61
C GLN A 60 -14.54 0.88 6.87
N ILE A 61 -13.48 1.61 6.51
CA ILE A 61 -12.21 0.99 6.15
C ILE A 61 -11.45 0.83 7.47
N LEU A 62 -11.15 -0.41 7.84
CA LEU A 62 -10.66 -0.77 9.17
C LEU A 62 -9.14 -0.67 9.29
N GLY A 63 -8.43 -1.08 8.23
CA GLY A 63 -6.97 -1.13 8.24
C GLY A 63 -6.40 -1.81 7.00
N LEU A 64 -5.09 -2.01 7.01
CA LEU A 64 -4.37 -2.74 5.98
C LEU A 64 -4.55 -4.24 6.22
N GLN A 65 -4.90 -4.98 5.17
CA GLN A 65 -4.96 -6.43 5.18
C GLN A 65 -3.69 -7.01 4.56
N GLN A 66 -3.36 -6.61 3.32
CA GLN A 66 -2.16 -7.10 2.64
C GLN A 66 -1.44 -6.04 1.82
N VAL A 67 -0.17 -6.32 1.53
CA VAL A 67 0.65 -5.62 0.53
C VAL A 67 1.22 -6.64 -0.44
N ALA A 68 0.84 -6.54 -1.70
CA ALA A 68 1.28 -7.49 -2.71
C ALA A 68 2.50 -6.95 -3.47
N ILE A 69 3.56 -7.76 -3.48
CA ILE A 69 4.87 -7.41 -4.02
C ILE A 69 5.24 -8.42 -5.11
N GLY A 70 5.38 -7.93 -6.32
CA GLY A 70 5.67 -8.72 -7.50
C GLY A 70 7.15 -8.67 -7.92
N SER A 71 7.69 -9.83 -8.29
CA SER A 71 9.02 -10.00 -8.90
C SER A 71 8.98 -11.12 -9.94
N THR A 72 9.97 -11.21 -10.82
CA THR A 72 10.19 -12.40 -11.67
C THR A 72 11.11 -13.43 -11.00
N ASP A 73 11.70 -13.10 -9.85
CA ASP A 73 12.55 -13.98 -9.08
C ASP A 73 11.98 -14.20 -7.67
N ALA A 74 11.26 -15.31 -7.51
CA ALA A 74 10.70 -15.75 -6.23
C ALA A 74 11.79 -16.00 -5.18
N LYS A 75 12.99 -16.47 -5.57
CA LYS A 75 14.06 -16.76 -4.61
C LYS A 75 14.61 -15.48 -4.01
N SER A 76 14.73 -14.41 -4.78
CA SER A 76 15.12 -13.10 -4.26
C SER A 76 14.08 -12.54 -3.28
N LEU A 77 12.78 -12.73 -3.55
CA LEU A 77 11.72 -12.35 -2.61
C LEU A 77 11.84 -13.14 -1.31
N GLN A 78 11.88 -14.47 -1.38
CA GLN A 78 12.03 -15.35 -0.20
C GLN A 78 13.30 -15.00 0.59
N LYS A 79 14.43 -14.75 -0.09
CA LYS A 79 15.70 -14.38 0.54
C LYS A 79 15.56 -13.11 1.38
N LEU A 80 14.95 -12.06 0.84
CA LEU A 80 14.79 -10.82 1.58
C LEU A 80 13.76 -10.96 2.71
N TRP A 81 12.56 -11.41 2.37
CA TRP A 81 11.41 -11.33 3.26
C TRP A 81 11.41 -12.43 4.33
N MET A 82 11.81 -13.65 3.98
CA MET A 82 11.86 -14.77 4.93
C MET A 82 13.24 -14.87 5.58
N ASP A 83 14.34 -14.91 4.82
CA ASP A 83 15.65 -15.17 5.44
C ASP A 83 16.26 -13.94 6.12
N VAL A 84 16.20 -12.76 5.48
CA VAL A 84 16.84 -11.54 6.02
C VAL A 84 15.94 -10.83 7.02
N PHE A 85 14.66 -10.64 6.70
CA PHE A 85 13.71 -10.00 7.62
C PHE A 85 13.09 -10.97 8.63
N GLY A 86 13.13 -12.28 8.39
CA GLY A 86 12.64 -13.27 9.35
C GLY A 86 11.12 -13.44 9.39
N LEU A 87 10.39 -13.04 8.34
CA LEU A 87 8.93 -13.17 8.34
C LEU A 87 8.53 -14.65 8.18
N GLU A 88 7.49 -15.04 8.92
CA GLU A 88 6.92 -16.39 8.87
C GLU A 88 6.07 -16.56 7.60
N LYS A 89 6.34 -17.60 6.81
CA LYS A 89 5.44 -18.04 5.74
C LYS A 89 4.23 -18.72 6.37
N ILE A 90 3.05 -18.16 6.12
CA ILE A 90 1.77 -18.65 6.67
C ILE A 90 0.90 -19.35 5.63
N GLY A 91 1.24 -19.23 4.34
CA GLY A 91 0.53 -19.89 3.26
C GLY A 91 1.21 -19.70 1.92
N ASP A 92 0.64 -20.32 0.90
CA ASP A 92 0.94 -20.08 -0.51
C ASP A 92 -0.30 -20.27 -1.36
N PHE A 93 -0.27 -19.69 -2.56
CA PHE A 93 -1.34 -19.79 -3.53
C PHE A 93 -0.78 -19.85 -4.95
N THR A 94 -1.48 -20.56 -5.84
CA THR A 94 -1.12 -20.65 -7.26
C THR A 94 -2.37 -20.63 -8.10
N SER A 95 -2.37 -19.79 -9.14
CA SER A 95 -3.47 -19.66 -10.08
C SER A 95 -2.96 -19.46 -11.50
N GLU A 96 -3.26 -20.42 -12.38
CA GLU A 96 -3.00 -20.30 -13.81
C GLU A 96 -3.80 -19.14 -14.44
N LYS A 97 -5.04 -18.96 -13.98
CA LYS A 97 -5.94 -17.91 -14.47
C LYS A 97 -5.39 -16.52 -14.18
N GLU A 98 -4.87 -16.32 -12.97
CA GLU A 98 -4.32 -15.02 -12.54
C GLU A 98 -2.81 -14.89 -12.85
N ASN A 99 -2.23 -15.91 -13.51
CA ASN A 99 -0.80 -15.98 -13.85
C ASN A 99 0.11 -15.71 -12.65
N VAL A 100 -0.12 -16.39 -11.52
CA VAL A 100 0.58 -16.12 -10.26
C VAL A 100 0.90 -17.40 -9.49
N SER A 101 2.08 -17.41 -8.89
CA SER A 101 2.48 -18.25 -7.76
C SER A 101 2.96 -17.31 -6.67
N GLU A 102 2.43 -17.42 -5.46
CA GLU A 102 2.76 -16.52 -4.36
C GLU A 102 3.00 -17.24 -3.05
N ASP A 103 3.99 -16.75 -2.30
CA ASP A 103 4.14 -17.06 -0.88
C ASP A 103 3.50 -15.95 -0.07
N ILE A 104 2.71 -16.32 0.93
CA ILE A 104 2.08 -15.36 1.84
C ILE A 104 2.88 -15.37 3.14
N VAL A 105 3.51 -14.24 3.45
CA VAL A 105 4.27 -14.07 4.70
C VAL A 105 3.60 -13.07 5.61
N LYS A 106 3.76 -13.26 6.92
CA LYS A 106 3.10 -12.43 7.93
C LYS A 106 4.06 -11.36 8.45
N LEU A 107 3.64 -10.10 8.38
CA LEU A 107 4.33 -8.96 8.99
C LEU A 107 3.58 -8.46 10.22
N GLY A 108 4.34 -8.28 11.30
CA GLY A 108 3.81 -7.89 12.59
C GLY A 108 3.37 -9.10 13.40
N HIS A 109 3.32 -8.89 14.71
CA HIS A 109 2.76 -9.85 15.64
C HIS A 109 1.56 -9.21 16.27
N ASP A 110 0.76 -10.06 16.88
CA ASP A 110 0.23 -9.61 18.13
C ASP A 110 0.73 -10.44 19.29
N GLU A 111 0.98 -9.72 20.36
CA GLU A 111 1.08 -10.19 21.74
C GLU A 111 -0.26 -9.96 22.47
N ASN A 112 -1.25 -9.32 21.80
CA ASN A 112 -2.57 -8.90 22.33
C ASN A 112 -3.68 -8.84 21.23
N GLY A 113 -3.63 -9.69 20.20
CA GLY A 113 -4.66 -9.79 19.15
C GLY A 113 -4.62 -8.75 18.00
N SER A 114 -3.61 -7.87 17.88
CA SER A 114 -3.53 -6.80 16.87
C SER A 114 -3.22 -7.35 15.48
N VAL A 115 -4.29 -7.49 14.68
CA VAL A 115 -4.33 -7.82 13.25
C VAL A 115 -2.99 -7.65 12.55
N SER A 116 -2.40 -8.76 12.11
CA SER A 116 -1.21 -8.77 11.27
C SER A 116 -1.53 -8.35 9.84
N VAL A 117 -0.49 -7.95 9.11
CA VAL A 117 -0.58 -7.63 7.69
C VAL A 117 0.09 -8.76 6.90
N GLU A 118 -0.58 -9.22 5.85
CA GLU A 118 -0.02 -10.18 4.90
C GLU A 118 0.87 -9.46 3.89
N ILE A 119 1.98 -10.10 3.51
CA ILE A 119 2.82 -9.66 2.39
C ILE A 119 2.79 -10.78 1.36
N ASP A 120 2.15 -10.51 0.22
CA ASP A 120 2.00 -11.50 -0.85
C ASP A 120 3.17 -11.36 -1.81
N LEU A 121 4.05 -12.36 -1.80
CA LEU A 121 5.26 -12.40 -2.61
C LEU A 121 4.95 -13.07 -3.94
N MET A 122 4.48 -12.28 -4.90
CA MET A 122 3.97 -12.76 -6.18
C MET A 122 5.07 -12.94 -7.22
N CYS A 123 5.07 -14.09 -7.88
CA CYS A 123 5.86 -14.37 -9.09
C CYS A 123 4.92 -14.83 -10.21
N PRO A 124 5.09 -14.34 -11.46
CA PRO A 124 4.30 -14.85 -12.57
C PRO A 124 4.65 -16.31 -12.85
N LEU A 125 3.65 -17.11 -13.25
CA LEU A 125 3.89 -18.46 -13.77
C LEU A 125 4.53 -18.41 -15.16
N ASP A 126 4.16 -17.42 -15.95
CA ASP A 126 4.66 -17.13 -17.28
C ASP A 126 4.81 -15.60 -17.45
N GLU A 127 6.05 -15.12 -17.56
CA GLU A 127 6.35 -13.67 -17.63
C GLU A 127 5.73 -12.95 -18.84
N GLU A 128 5.45 -13.70 -19.91
CA GLU A 128 4.91 -13.16 -21.15
C GLU A 128 3.37 -13.09 -21.15
N LYS A 129 2.71 -13.79 -20.21
CA LYS A 129 1.25 -13.78 -20.08
C LYS A 129 0.74 -12.66 -19.20
N SER A 130 -0.51 -12.29 -19.43
CA SER A 130 -1.28 -11.41 -18.55
C SER A 130 -2.21 -12.26 -17.67
N PRO A 131 -2.47 -11.86 -16.41
CA PRO A 131 -1.98 -10.66 -15.72
C PRO A 131 -0.46 -10.62 -15.46
N LYS A 132 0.14 -9.42 -15.41
CA LYS A 132 1.57 -9.22 -15.11
C LYS A 132 1.74 -8.85 -13.64
N VAL A 133 1.68 -9.83 -12.74
CA VAL A 133 1.74 -9.59 -11.28
C VAL A 133 3.03 -8.93 -10.79
N HIS A 134 4.11 -9.02 -11.56
CA HIS A 134 5.39 -8.36 -11.29
C HIS A 134 5.44 -6.88 -11.74
N LYS A 135 4.38 -6.34 -12.35
CA LYS A 135 4.34 -4.97 -12.90
C LYS A 135 3.03 -4.25 -12.55
N PRO A 136 3.07 -3.20 -11.71
CA PRO A 136 4.24 -2.68 -10.99
C PRO A 136 4.75 -3.64 -9.89
N PRO A 137 6.01 -3.50 -9.42
CA PRO A 137 6.54 -4.34 -8.34
C PRO A 137 5.80 -4.19 -7.01
N LEU A 138 5.36 -2.98 -6.64
CA LEU A 138 4.35 -2.82 -5.60
C LEU A 138 2.99 -2.92 -6.29
N ASN A 139 2.42 -4.12 -6.31
CA ASN A 139 1.34 -4.45 -7.23
C ASN A 139 0.00 -3.86 -6.76
N HIS A 140 -0.41 -4.17 -5.54
CA HIS A 140 -1.61 -3.64 -4.92
C HIS A 140 -1.50 -3.61 -3.39
N ILE A 141 -2.45 -2.93 -2.76
CA ILE A 141 -2.70 -2.99 -1.32
C ILE A 141 -4.11 -3.54 -1.09
N GLY A 142 -4.27 -4.35 -0.05
CA GLY A 142 -5.58 -4.82 0.42
C GLY A 142 -6.00 -4.09 1.68
N LEU A 143 -7.26 -3.67 1.73
CA LEU A 143 -7.84 -2.95 2.86
C LEU A 143 -9.00 -3.76 3.45
N TRP A 144 -8.97 -3.92 4.77
CA TRP A 144 -10.11 -4.46 5.51
C TRP A 144 -11.30 -3.51 5.45
N VAL A 145 -12.47 -4.07 5.12
CA VAL A 145 -13.76 -3.38 5.09
C VAL A 145 -14.73 -4.14 5.99
N ASP A 146 -15.48 -3.43 6.83
CA ASP A 146 -16.43 -4.06 7.76
C ASP A 146 -17.67 -4.65 7.07
N ASP A 147 -18.14 -4.00 6.01
CA ASP A 147 -19.24 -4.47 5.17
C ASP A 147 -18.91 -4.17 3.70
N LEU A 148 -18.42 -5.19 3.00
CA LEU A 148 -17.94 -5.07 1.63
C LEU A 148 -19.06 -4.83 0.64
N GLU A 149 -20.20 -5.52 0.76
CA GLU A 149 -21.32 -5.37 -0.17
C GLU A 149 -21.88 -3.95 -0.10
N THR A 150 -22.16 -3.47 1.11
CA THR A 150 -22.62 -2.09 1.35
C THR A 150 -21.59 -1.07 0.89
N ALA A 151 -20.30 -1.34 1.09
CA ALA A 151 -19.23 -0.47 0.61
C ALA A 151 -19.19 -0.36 -0.91
N VAL A 152 -19.26 -1.49 -1.62
CA VAL A 152 -19.24 -1.54 -3.08
C VAL A 152 -20.45 -0.79 -3.65
N GLU A 153 -21.66 -1.08 -3.18
CA GLU A 153 -22.88 -0.42 -3.66
C GLU A 153 -22.78 1.11 -3.47
N TRP A 154 -22.40 1.57 -2.28
CA TRP A 154 -22.26 3.00 -2.02
C TRP A 154 -21.16 3.63 -2.88
N MET A 155 -20.00 2.96 -3.02
CA MET A 155 -18.88 3.46 -3.81
C MET A 155 -19.23 3.56 -5.30
N GLU A 156 -19.93 2.58 -5.86
CA GLU A 156 -20.40 2.61 -7.26
C GLU A 156 -21.35 3.77 -7.49
N GLN A 157 -22.33 3.97 -6.60
CA GLN A 157 -23.25 5.12 -6.66
C GLN A 157 -22.52 6.47 -6.55
N ASN A 158 -21.36 6.50 -5.88
CA ASN A 158 -20.51 7.69 -5.74
C ASN A 158 -19.41 7.78 -6.82
N GLY A 159 -19.48 6.97 -7.88
CA GLY A 159 -18.64 7.10 -9.08
C GLY A 159 -17.28 6.40 -8.98
N VAL A 160 -17.09 5.49 -8.02
CA VAL A 160 -15.92 4.61 -7.96
C VAL A 160 -16.00 3.56 -9.06
N ARG A 161 -14.87 3.34 -9.73
CA ARG A 161 -14.71 2.32 -10.75
C ARG A 161 -14.07 1.07 -10.14
N PHE A 162 -14.80 -0.03 -10.17
CA PHE A 162 -14.27 -1.36 -9.85
C PHE A 162 -13.66 -2.04 -11.09
N THR A 163 -12.76 -2.98 -10.86
CA THR A 163 -12.30 -3.89 -11.91
C THR A 163 -13.39 -4.91 -12.26
N PRO A 164 -13.35 -5.53 -13.45
CA PRO A 164 -14.25 -6.63 -13.76
C PRO A 164 -14.08 -7.80 -12.77
N GLY A 165 -15.18 -8.50 -12.46
CA GLY A 165 -15.17 -9.71 -11.63
C GLY A 165 -16.02 -9.63 -10.37
N GLY A 166 -16.48 -8.44 -9.98
CA GLY A 166 -17.34 -8.25 -8.82
C GLY A 166 -16.71 -8.71 -7.50
N ILE A 167 -17.55 -8.99 -6.51
CA ILE A 167 -17.15 -9.63 -5.26
C ILE A 167 -16.93 -11.13 -5.50
N ARG A 168 -15.79 -11.66 -5.06
CA ARG A 168 -15.40 -13.07 -5.22
C ARG A 168 -14.42 -13.50 -4.13
N LYS A 169 -14.12 -14.79 -4.04
CA LYS A 169 -13.10 -15.31 -3.11
C LYS A 169 -11.67 -14.97 -3.56
N GLY A 170 -10.86 -14.45 -2.63
CA GLY A 170 -9.42 -14.20 -2.78
C GLY A 170 -8.55 -15.37 -2.31
N ALA A 171 -7.22 -15.21 -2.37
CA ALA A 171 -6.24 -16.25 -2.01
C ALA A 171 -6.37 -16.72 -0.55
N ALA A 172 -6.58 -15.79 0.38
CA ALA A 172 -6.83 -16.07 1.80
C ALA A 172 -8.27 -16.51 2.12
N GLY A 173 -9.15 -16.71 1.11
CA GLY A 173 -10.52 -17.19 1.29
C GLY A 173 -11.55 -16.13 1.71
N TYR A 174 -11.15 -14.87 1.86
CA TYR A 174 -12.08 -13.76 2.10
C TYR A 174 -12.80 -13.33 0.82
N ASP A 175 -13.94 -12.67 0.97
CA ASP A 175 -14.60 -11.98 -0.13
C ASP A 175 -13.84 -10.69 -0.45
N ILE A 176 -13.56 -10.48 -1.73
CA ILE A 176 -12.71 -9.42 -2.23
C ILE A 176 -13.31 -8.76 -3.47
N THR A 177 -12.96 -7.50 -3.69
CA THR A 177 -13.08 -6.84 -5.00
C THR A 177 -11.97 -5.81 -5.17
N PHE A 178 -11.76 -5.31 -6.38
CA PHE A 178 -10.70 -4.33 -6.64
C PHE A 178 -11.25 -3.04 -7.22
N ILE A 179 -10.75 -1.91 -6.72
CA ILE A 179 -10.89 -0.60 -7.35
C ILE A 179 -9.89 -0.51 -8.49
N HIS A 180 -10.37 -0.15 -9.67
CA HIS A 180 -9.53 0.01 -10.85
C HIS A 180 -8.54 1.18 -10.66
N PRO A 181 -7.25 1.05 -11.05
CA PRO A 181 -6.26 2.10 -10.84
C PRO A 181 -6.61 3.46 -11.47
N LYS A 182 -7.38 3.43 -12.55
CA LYS A 182 -7.82 4.61 -13.31
C LYS A 182 -9.34 4.70 -13.35
N GLY A 183 -9.92 5.86 -13.10
CA GLY A 183 -11.33 6.13 -13.43
C GLY A 183 -11.62 6.07 -14.94
N ASN A 184 -12.89 6.23 -15.31
CA ASN A 184 -13.35 6.40 -16.70
C ASN A 184 -14.50 7.43 -16.76
N GLU A 185 -15.17 7.56 -17.90
CA GLU A 185 -16.23 8.56 -18.10
C GLU A 185 -17.45 8.35 -17.20
N THR A 186 -17.86 7.09 -16.96
CA THR A 186 -19.05 6.73 -16.18
C THR A 186 -18.77 6.60 -14.68
N SER A 187 -17.53 6.24 -14.33
CA SER A 187 -17.03 5.99 -12.98
C SER A 187 -15.70 6.72 -12.82
N PRO A 188 -15.72 8.04 -12.56
CA PRO A 188 -14.53 8.89 -12.65
C PRO A 188 -13.51 8.66 -11.54
N ILE A 189 -13.87 7.99 -10.45
CA ILE A 189 -12.99 7.76 -9.30
C ILE A 189 -12.33 6.39 -9.44
N GLY A 190 -11.00 6.34 -9.49
CA GLY A 190 -10.22 5.10 -9.40
C GLY A 190 -9.17 5.20 -8.28
N GLY A 191 -8.27 4.22 -8.20
CA GLY A 191 -7.20 4.19 -7.19
C GLY A 191 -6.01 5.13 -7.45
N CYS A 192 -6.17 6.16 -8.30
CA CYS A 192 -5.13 7.15 -8.61
C CYS A 192 -3.78 6.53 -9.02
N GLY A 193 -3.81 5.45 -9.81
CA GLY A 193 -2.64 4.72 -10.27
C GLY A 193 -2.29 3.49 -9.44
N VAL A 194 -2.93 3.29 -8.29
CA VAL A 194 -2.76 2.12 -7.42
C VAL A 194 -3.94 1.17 -7.62
N LEU A 195 -3.67 -0.13 -7.77
CA LEU A 195 -4.68 -1.17 -7.65
C LEU A 195 -4.98 -1.35 -6.16
N ILE A 196 -6.24 -1.22 -5.76
CA ILE A 196 -6.65 -1.31 -4.35
C ILE A 196 -7.66 -2.44 -4.24
N GLU A 197 -7.38 -3.39 -3.38
CA GLU A 197 -8.27 -4.47 -3.02
C GLU A 197 -9.06 -4.10 -1.76
N LEU A 198 -10.35 -4.38 -1.78
CA LEU A 198 -11.23 -4.30 -0.64
C LEU A 198 -11.54 -5.72 -0.20
N VAL A 199 -11.29 -6.02 1.07
CA VAL A 199 -11.40 -7.36 1.65
C VAL A 199 -12.42 -7.31 2.77
N GLN A 200 -13.42 -8.19 2.72
CA GLN A 200 -14.39 -8.34 3.80
C GLN A 200 -13.66 -8.82 5.06
N ALA A 201 -13.68 -7.99 6.10
CA ALA A 201 -13.09 -8.33 7.39
C ALA A 201 -13.93 -9.41 8.10
N PRO A 202 -13.28 -10.40 8.73
CA PRO A 202 -13.98 -11.33 9.61
C PRO A 202 -14.37 -10.64 10.93
N ASP A 203 -15.31 -11.26 11.66
CA ASP A 203 -15.91 -10.68 12.87
C ASP A 203 -14.88 -10.24 13.91
N GLU A 204 -13.80 -11.02 14.10
CA GLU A 204 -12.73 -10.71 15.04
C GLU A 204 -11.95 -9.44 14.66
N VAL A 205 -11.74 -9.20 13.36
CA VAL A 205 -11.09 -7.97 12.87
C VAL A 205 -12.03 -6.78 13.03
N ILE A 206 -13.32 -6.96 12.72
CA ILE A 206 -14.35 -5.92 12.89
C ILE A 206 -14.44 -5.53 14.37
N ALA A 207 -14.62 -6.50 15.27
CA ALA A 207 -14.75 -6.28 16.69
C ALA A 207 -13.56 -5.52 17.29
N LYS A 208 -12.37 -5.71 16.70
CA LYS A 208 -11.15 -5.06 17.16
C LYS A 208 -10.89 -3.69 16.57
N LEU A 209 -11.12 -3.50 15.27
CA LEU A 209 -10.68 -2.30 14.54
C LEU A 209 -11.79 -1.27 14.33
N LYS A 210 -13.06 -1.67 14.39
CA LYS A 210 -14.20 -0.78 14.15
C LYS A 210 -14.35 0.20 15.31
N LYS A 211 -14.46 1.49 14.99
CA LYS A 211 -14.59 2.59 15.95
C LYS A 211 -16.04 3.02 16.12
#